data_AF-A0A7V6TLB6-F1
#
_entry.id   AF-A0A7V6TLB6-F1
#
_cell.length_a   1.000
_cell.length_b   1.000
_cell.length_c   1.000
_cell.angle_alpha   90.00
_cell.angle_beta   90.00
_cell.angle_gamma   90.00
#
_symmetry.space_group_name_H-M   'P 1'
#
loop_
_entity.id
_entity.type
_entity.pdbx_description
1 polymer ?
#
loop_
_entity_poly.entity_id
_entity_poly.type
_entity_poly.pdbx_seq_one_letter_code
_entity_poly.pdbx_strand_id
1 'polypeptide(L)'
;MVKAEMKRRDFELKTAIVVNGLVDVLAVEPLAKRLKAPIFLRGATDQMNAETVIVAGGDASPYRESGVRVITLSGNDRWETATNIGEYYRGL
;
A
#
# COMPACT_ATOMS: atom_id res chain seq x y z
N MET A 1 4.98 -33.15 -19.83
CA MET A 1 4.65 -31.72 -19.66
C MET A 1 4.73 -31.38 -18.18
N VAL A 2 5.80 -30.72 -17.76
CA VAL A 2 5.98 -30.28 -16.37
C VAL A 2 5.13 -29.03 -16.19
N LYS A 3 4.17 -29.05 -15.25
CA LYS A 3 3.50 -27.83 -14.79
C LYS A 3 4.60 -26.92 -14.25
N ALA A 4 4.83 -25.78 -14.92
CA ALA A 4 5.71 -24.77 -14.38
C ALA A 4 5.13 -24.32 -13.04
N GLU A 5 5.71 -24.77 -11.94
CA GLU A 5 5.46 -24.20 -10.63
C GLU A 5 5.88 -22.74 -10.71
N MET A 6 4.88 -21.87 -10.78
CA MET A 6 5.07 -20.44 -10.66
C MET A 6 5.65 -20.21 -9.26
N LYS A 7 6.96 -20.01 -9.18
CA LYS A 7 7.68 -19.74 -7.92
C LYS A 7 6.90 -18.68 -7.17
N ARG A 8 6.35 -19.03 -6.02
CA ARG A 8 5.65 -18.10 -5.13
C ARG A 8 6.68 -17.01 -4.79
N ARG A 9 6.38 -15.74 -5.09
CA ARG A 9 7.23 -14.61 -4.68
C ARG A 9 7.24 -14.62 -3.15
N ASP A 10 8.42 -14.73 -2.55
CA ASP A 10 8.58 -14.69 -1.09
C ASP A 10 8.51 -13.22 -0.65
N PHE A 11 7.31 -12.78 -0.31
CA PHE A 11 7.07 -11.46 0.27
C PHE A 11 7.39 -11.49 1.78
N GLU A 12 8.17 -10.52 2.25
CA GLU A 12 8.48 -10.37 3.67
C GLU A 12 7.33 -9.73 4.44
N LEU A 13 6.57 -8.85 3.77
CA LEU A 13 5.44 -8.14 4.34
C LEU A 13 4.15 -8.60 3.67
N LYS A 14 3.11 -8.85 4.47
CA LYS A 14 1.76 -9.07 3.92
C LYS A 14 1.20 -7.80 3.28
N THR A 15 1.35 -6.68 3.99
CA THR A 15 0.91 -5.37 3.52
C THR A 15 1.95 -4.32 3.86
N ALA A 16 2.21 -3.40 2.94
CA ALA A 16 2.92 -2.16 3.18
C ALA A 16 2.03 -0.98 2.75
N ILE A 17 2.15 0.16 3.44
CA ILE A 17 1.44 1.39 3.08
C ILE A 17 2.47 2.41 2.61
N VAL A 18 2.28 2.99 1.42
CA VAL A 18 3.10 4.07 0.89
C VAL A 18 2.33 5.38 0.97
N VAL A 19 2.95 6.41 1.52
CA VAL A 19 2.38 7.75 1.64
C VAL A 19 3.08 8.76 0.72
N ASN A 20 2.32 9.70 0.15
CA ASN A 20 2.88 10.74 -0.70
C ASN A 20 3.56 11.87 0.08
N GLY A 21 2.95 12.32 1.18
CA GLY A 21 3.53 13.31 2.08
C GLY A 21 3.31 12.96 3.55
N LEU A 22 4.00 13.70 4.43
CA LEU A 22 3.88 13.51 5.87
C LEU A 22 2.44 13.69 6.37
N VAL A 23 1.66 14.55 5.72
CA VAL A 23 0.24 14.76 6.04
C VAL A 23 -0.59 13.49 5.90
N ASP A 24 -0.27 12.63 4.93
CA ASP A 24 -1.01 11.39 4.69
C ASP A 24 -0.75 10.36 5.79
N VAL A 25 0.42 10.42 6.46
CA VAL A 25 0.76 9.56 7.62
C VAL A 25 -0.32 9.68 8.70
N LEU A 26 -0.78 10.89 8.99
CA LEU A 26 -1.79 11.11 10.03
C LEU A 26 -3.13 10.43 9.70
N ALA A 27 -3.47 10.34 8.40
CA ALA A 27 -4.68 9.67 7.96
C ALA A 27 -4.51 8.14 7.97
N VAL A 28 -3.35 7.62 7.55
CA VAL A 28 -3.13 6.16 7.45
C VAL A 28 -2.69 5.49 8.76
N GLU A 29 -2.25 6.23 9.77
CA GLU A 29 -1.69 5.64 11.00
C GLU A 29 -2.66 4.63 11.69
N PRO A 30 -3.97 4.93 11.85
CA PRO A 30 -4.90 3.95 12.38
C PRO A 30 -5.03 2.70 11.52
N LEU A 31 -5.02 2.87 10.18
CA LEU A 31 -5.08 1.76 9.22
C LEU A 31 -3.81 0.91 9.29
N ALA A 32 -2.63 1.54 9.36
CA ALA A 32 -1.35 0.87 9.52
C ALA A 32 -1.32 0.01 10.78
N LYS A 33 -1.77 0.56 11.92
CA LYS A 33 -1.92 -0.19 13.18
C LYS A 33 -2.86 -1.39 13.04
N ARG A 34 -4.04 -1.19 12.45
CA ARG A 34 -5.03 -2.27 12.31
C ARG A 34 -4.54 -3.41 11.41
N LEU A 35 -3.82 -3.08 10.35
CA LEU A 35 -3.22 -4.05 9.42
C LEU A 35 -1.88 -4.62 9.90
N LYS A 36 -1.28 -4.05 10.96
CA LYS A 36 0.10 -4.30 11.39
C LYS A 36 1.10 -4.10 10.23
N ALA A 37 0.84 -3.06 9.42
CA ALA A 37 1.61 -2.76 8.23
C ALA A 37 2.57 -1.58 8.47
N PRO A 38 3.83 -1.64 7.98
CA PRO A 38 4.73 -0.49 7.99
C PRO A 38 4.25 0.60 7.02
N ILE A 39 4.62 1.84 7.33
CA ILE A 39 4.41 3.02 6.47
C ILE A 39 5.75 3.40 5.84
N PHE A 40 5.78 3.45 4.51
CA PHE A 40 6.93 3.89 3.71
C PHE A 40 6.68 5.29 3.16
N LEU A 41 7.68 6.15 3.26
CA LEU A 41 7.75 7.38 2.48
C LEU A 41 8.12 7.03 1.04
N ARG A 42 7.60 7.77 0.04
CA ARG A 42 7.86 7.50 -1.39
C ARG A 42 9.34 7.26 -1.73
N GLY A 43 10.24 8.05 -1.16
CA GLY A 43 11.69 7.95 -1.40
C GLY A 43 12.38 6.76 -0.71
N ALA A 44 11.68 5.95 0.07
CA ALA A 44 12.23 4.81 0.79
C ALA A 44 11.59 3.47 0.35
N THR A 45 10.95 3.44 -0.82
CA THR A 45 10.23 2.25 -1.31
C THR A 45 11.12 1.18 -1.93
N ASP A 46 12.40 1.47 -2.19
CA ASP A 46 13.38 0.49 -2.70
C ASP A 46 13.61 -0.69 -1.75
N GLN A 47 13.28 -0.53 -0.46
CA GLN A 47 13.38 -1.57 0.56
C GLN A 47 12.07 -2.31 0.80
N MET A 48 11.01 -1.99 0.05
CA MET A 48 9.68 -2.52 0.25
C MET A 48 9.49 -3.85 -0.49
N ASN A 49 9.38 -4.95 0.26
CA ASN A 49 9.01 -6.27 -0.27
C ASN A 49 7.66 -6.72 0.33
N ALA A 50 6.55 -6.36 -0.31
CA ALA A 50 5.20 -6.61 0.20
C ALA A 50 4.25 -7.25 -0.81
N GLU A 51 3.43 -8.18 -0.35
CA GLU A 51 2.40 -8.86 -1.17
C GLU A 51 1.32 -7.86 -1.62
N THR A 52 0.87 -7.02 -0.69
CA THR A 52 -0.08 -5.93 -0.96
C THR A 52 0.57 -4.58 -0.67
N VAL A 53 0.48 -3.66 -1.63
CA VAL A 53 0.89 -2.26 -1.45
C VAL A 53 -0.35 -1.38 -1.46
N ILE A 54 -0.61 -0.70 -0.35
CA ILE A 54 -1.64 0.33 -0.24
C ILE A 54 -0.99 1.68 -0.49
N VAL A 55 -1.49 2.45 -1.45
CA VAL A 55 -0.98 3.78 -1.78
C VAL A 55 -1.96 4.83 -1.27
N ALA A 56 -1.49 5.72 -0.41
CA ALA A 56 -2.25 6.82 0.17
C ALA A 56 -1.67 8.17 -0.28
N GLY A 57 -2.36 8.78 -1.24
CA GLY A 57 -1.95 10.02 -1.88
C GLY A 57 -1.03 9.78 -3.08
N GLY A 58 -1.19 10.59 -4.13
CA GLY A 58 -0.37 10.55 -5.35
C GLY A 58 -0.53 9.28 -6.21
N ASP A 59 0.33 9.13 -7.21
CA ASP A 59 0.26 8.04 -8.20
C ASP A 59 0.67 6.67 -7.61
N ALA A 60 -0.09 5.65 -7.96
CA ALA A 60 0.11 4.26 -7.59
C ALA A 60 0.78 3.43 -8.70
N SER A 61 0.90 3.97 -9.92
CA SER A 61 1.48 3.29 -11.08
C SER A 61 2.88 2.73 -10.84
N PRO A 62 3.79 3.40 -10.10
CA PRO A 62 5.13 2.86 -9.83
C PRO A 62 5.15 1.53 -9.07
N TYR A 63 4.07 1.17 -8.37
CA TYR A 63 4.00 -0.03 -7.54
C TYR A 63 3.30 -1.21 -8.23
N ARG A 64 2.85 -1.02 -9.48
CA ARG A 64 2.14 -2.04 -10.26
C ARG A 64 3.12 -2.99 -10.94
N GLU A 65 3.77 -3.82 -10.14
CA GLU A 65 4.57 -4.94 -10.62
C GLU A 65 3.74 -6.22 -10.74
N SER A 66 4.16 -7.12 -11.64
CA SER A 66 3.53 -8.45 -11.78
C SER A 66 3.58 -9.22 -10.44
N GLY A 67 2.40 -9.64 -9.96
CA GLY A 67 2.27 -10.41 -8.72
C GLY A 67 2.19 -9.60 -7.42
N VAL A 68 2.30 -8.26 -7.48
CA VAL A 68 1.99 -7.38 -6.32
C VAL A 68 0.55 -6.91 -6.43
N ARG A 69 -0.22 -7.00 -5.34
CA ARG A 69 -1.56 -6.43 -5.29
C ARG A 69 -1.46 -4.95 -4.89
N VAL A 70 -1.90 -4.05 -5.76
CA VAL A 70 -1.92 -2.61 -5.45
C VAL A 70 -3.34 -2.17 -5.13
N ILE A 71 -3.51 -1.50 -3.99
CA ILE A 71 -4.75 -0.84 -3.58
C ILE A 71 -4.48 0.66 -3.53
N THR A 72 -5.22 1.45 -4.30
CA THR A 72 -5.10 2.91 -4.25
C THR A 72 -6.20 3.50 -3.39
N LEU A 73 -5.79 4.29 -2.40
CA LEU A 73 -6.66 5.12 -1.56
C LEU A 73 -6.43 6.62 -1.84
N SER A 74 -5.57 6.96 -2.81
CA SER A 74 -5.34 8.32 -3.27
C SER A 74 -6.60 8.95 -3.87
N GLY A 75 -6.93 10.16 -3.42
CA GLY A 75 -7.95 11.03 -4.03
C GLY A 75 -7.31 12.22 -4.78
N ASN A 76 -8.15 13.14 -5.27
CA ASN A 76 -7.71 14.37 -5.94
C ASN A 76 -7.07 15.37 -4.98
N ASP A 77 -7.40 15.27 -3.69
CA ASP A 77 -6.80 16.06 -2.62
C ASP A 77 -6.63 15.24 -1.32
N ARG A 78 -6.17 15.92 -0.27
CA ARG A 78 -5.92 15.31 1.04
C ARG A 78 -7.19 14.87 1.78
N TRP A 79 -8.31 15.56 1.54
CA TRP A 79 -9.58 15.26 2.19
C TRP A 79 -10.23 14.03 1.58
N GLU A 80 -10.18 13.93 0.25
CA GLU A 80 -10.64 12.74 -0.47
C GLU A 80 -9.77 11.53 -0.13
N THR A 81 -8.44 11.70 -0.09
CA THR A 81 -7.51 10.64 0.35
C THR A 81 -7.85 10.15 1.77
N ALA A 82 -8.05 11.07 2.72
CA ALA A 82 -8.44 10.70 4.09
C ALA A 82 -9.82 10.01 4.15
N THR A 83 -10.78 10.45 3.33
CA THR A 83 -12.09 9.81 3.20
C THR A 83 -11.96 8.37 2.73
N ASN A 84 -11.23 8.13 1.64
CA ASN A 84 -10.99 6.80 1.09
C ASN A 84 -10.30 5.88 2.11
N ILE A 85 -9.33 6.38 2.87
CA ILE A 85 -8.67 5.65 3.95
C ILE A 85 -9.68 5.26 5.04
N GLY A 86 -10.52 6.20 5.47
CA GLY A 86 -11.54 5.96 6.48
C GLY A 86 -12.60 4.94 6.04
N GLU A 87 -13.03 5.00 4.78
CA GLU A 87 -13.96 4.03 4.19
C GLU A 87 -13.35 2.64 4.12
N TYR A 88 -12.12 2.53 3.62
CA TYR A 88 -11.39 1.27 3.58
C TYR A 88 -11.24 0.68 4.99
N TYR A 89 -10.82 1.49 5.97
CA TYR A 89 -10.67 1.06 7.37
C TYR A 89 -11.97 0.49 7.96
N ARG A 90 -13.11 1.16 7.71
CA ARG A 90 -14.42 0.70 8.20
C ARG A 90 -14.88 -0.61 7.56
N GLY A 91 -14.37 -0.93 6.37
CA GLY A 91 -14.67 -2.17 5.66
C GLY A 91 -13.79 -3.38 6.02
N LEU A 92 -12.81 -3.22 6.93
CA LEU A 92 -11.89 -4.27 7.38
C LEU A 92 -12.39 -5.06 8.60
#